data_AF-A0A9D8TIM9-F1
#
_entry.id   AF-A0A9D8TIM9-F1
#
_cell.length_a   1.000
_cell.length_b   1.000
_cell.length_c   1.000
_cell.angle_alpha   90.00
_cell.angle_beta   90.00
_cell.angle_gamma   90.00
#
_symmetry.space_group_name_H-M   'P 1'
#
loop_
_entity.id
_entity.type
_entity.pdbx_description
1 polymer ?
#
loop_
_entity_poly.entity_id
_entity_poly.type
_entity_poly.pdbx_seq_one_letter_code
_entity_poly.pdbx_strand_id
1 'polypeptide(L)'
;MKRINLLLLIFSLFLPAGLVMQADNANSQIWVSPDGNDKNSGSIDAPKQSLHAALREAREYRRLNKVQGNALEIIMEDGVYPLHESLLIRPEDSGSEDCPTIIRAAENARPVLSGGIRIENWQVLKKAPKGLRVPASKVWYADVPKVSGRDIDFRQVYINGNKALKACDVENPDALHKILAVDKEKQEIRIPAPAVKKFQKVEGMEFFIHQMWEVAILGIESIKIEGKEAVLRFHQPASRLEFEHPWPPAVIAESGNSPFRLSGAIEFLDHEGEWYYDQEISRLYYMPRQGEDLTKAEVIVPYLETLIQVFGSLDRPVEHIHFEGIGFMHSTWMRPSELGYVPLQAGMYLLDAYKLPIDGTPLKANLENQA
;
A
#
# COMPACT_ATOMS: atom_id res chain seq x y z
N MET A 1 -87.33 -34.01 -51.21
CA MET A 1 -86.09 -34.04 -52.03
C MET A 1 -85.06 -33.11 -51.39
N LYS A 2 -83.82 -33.59 -51.30
CA LYS A 2 -82.67 -33.08 -50.53
C LYS A 2 -82.35 -31.59 -50.73
N ARG A 3 -81.85 -30.92 -49.68
CA ARG A 3 -80.60 -30.09 -49.62
C ARG A 3 -80.48 -29.44 -48.22
N ILE A 4 -79.69 -30.04 -47.33
CA ILE A 4 -78.30 -29.70 -46.95
C ILE A 4 -78.24 -28.49 -45.99
N ASN A 5 -78.04 -28.80 -44.71
CA ASN A 5 -77.69 -27.86 -43.64
C ASN A 5 -76.21 -27.49 -43.76
N LEU A 6 -75.89 -26.19 -43.79
CA LEU A 6 -74.53 -25.68 -43.66
C LEU A 6 -74.36 -25.13 -42.23
N LEU A 7 -73.70 -25.91 -41.39
CA LEU A 7 -73.26 -25.50 -40.05
C LEU A 7 -71.98 -24.66 -40.19
N LEU A 8 -72.03 -23.39 -39.80
CA LEU A 8 -70.85 -22.53 -39.68
C LEU A 8 -70.20 -22.79 -38.31
N LEU A 9 -69.07 -23.53 -38.31
CA LEU A 9 -68.18 -23.64 -37.15
C LEU A 9 -67.39 -22.33 -37.00
N ILE A 10 -67.60 -21.63 -35.88
CA ILE A 10 -66.72 -20.54 -35.43
C ILE A 10 -65.57 -21.20 -34.67
N PHE A 11 -64.39 -21.28 -35.30
CA PHE A 11 -63.16 -21.70 -34.64
C PHE A 11 -62.57 -20.48 -33.89
N SER A 12 -62.72 -20.48 -32.57
CA SER A 12 -62.02 -19.55 -31.68
C SER A 12 -60.54 -19.91 -31.64
N LEU A 13 -59.69 -19.09 -32.27
CA LEU A 13 -58.23 -19.16 -32.10
C LEU A 13 -57.88 -18.68 -30.67
N PHE A 14 -57.63 -19.63 -29.78
CA PHE A 14 -56.85 -19.38 -28.57
C PHE A 14 -55.38 -19.24 -28.99
N LEU A 15 -54.84 -18.02 -29.01
CA LEU A 15 -53.39 -17.82 -29.01
C LEU A 15 -52.85 -18.30 -27.66
N PRO A 16 -51.87 -19.21 -27.60
CA PRO A 16 -51.12 -19.41 -26.38
C PRO A 16 -50.32 -18.14 -26.12
N ALA A 17 -50.54 -17.52 -24.96
CA ALA A 17 -49.66 -16.48 -24.45
C ALA A 17 -48.27 -17.11 -24.32
N GLY A 18 -47.39 -16.80 -25.28
CA GLY A 18 -45.98 -17.16 -25.19
C GLY A 18 -45.43 -16.53 -23.93
N LEU A 19 -45.01 -17.38 -23.00
CA LEU A 19 -44.12 -16.99 -21.92
C LEU A 19 -42.84 -16.48 -22.60
N VAL A 20 -42.69 -15.16 -22.71
CA VAL A 20 -41.41 -14.58 -23.10
C VAL A 20 -40.51 -14.80 -21.88
N MET A 21 -39.71 -15.87 -21.90
CA MET A 21 -38.51 -15.89 -21.09
C MET A 21 -37.66 -14.74 -21.61
N GLN A 22 -37.58 -13.67 -20.83
CA GLN A 22 -36.48 -12.72 -20.95
C GLN A 22 -35.21 -13.55 -20.84
N ALA A 23 -34.42 -13.60 -21.90
CA ALA A 23 -33.08 -14.15 -21.82
C ALA A 23 -32.33 -13.31 -20.79
N ASP A 24 -31.93 -13.93 -19.68
CA ASP A 24 -30.94 -13.35 -18.79
C ASP A 24 -29.75 -12.90 -19.65
N ASN A 25 -29.27 -11.67 -19.44
CA ASN A 25 -28.03 -11.14 -20.03
C ASN A 25 -26.81 -11.91 -19.47
N ALA A 26 -26.73 -13.22 -19.72
CA ALA A 26 -25.97 -14.13 -18.87
C ALA A 26 -24.46 -14.21 -19.17
N ASN A 27 -23.93 -13.49 -20.17
CA ASN A 27 -22.50 -13.54 -20.52
C ASN A 27 -21.80 -12.17 -20.59
N SER A 28 -22.44 -11.10 -20.13
CA SER A 28 -21.88 -9.73 -20.15
C SER A 28 -21.61 -9.17 -18.74
N GLN A 29 -22.01 -9.88 -17.70
CA GLN A 29 -21.83 -9.47 -16.30
C GLN A 29 -21.27 -10.63 -15.49
N ILE A 30 -20.27 -10.33 -14.65
CA ILE A 30 -19.68 -11.26 -13.70
C ILE A 30 -19.71 -10.59 -12.32
N TRP A 31 -20.45 -11.17 -11.38
CA TRP A 31 -20.60 -10.66 -10.02
C TRP A 31 -19.52 -11.20 -9.09
N VAL A 32 -19.01 -10.34 -8.21
CA VAL A 32 -17.99 -10.65 -7.21
C VAL A 32 -18.49 -10.17 -5.85
N SER A 33 -18.37 -11.02 -4.82
CA SER A 33 -18.83 -10.77 -3.46
C SER A 33 -17.83 -11.33 -2.43
N PRO A 34 -17.60 -10.68 -1.27
CA PRO A 34 -16.74 -11.25 -0.22
C PRO A 34 -17.22 -12.62 0.27
N ASP A 35 -18.54 -12.85 0.26
CA ASP A 35 -19.20 -14.10 0.65
C ASP A 35 -19.36 -15.09 -0.52
N GLY A 36 -18.82 -14.76 -1.70
CA GLY A 36 -18.88 -15.58 -2.91
C GLY A 36 -17.98 -16.81 -2.87
N ASN A 37 -17.90 -17.50 -4.01
CA ASN A 37 -17.00 -18.65 -4.21
C ASN A 37 -16.46 -18.66 -5.64
N ASP A 38 -15.15 -18.83 -5.82
CA ASP A 38 -14.53 -18.81 -7.15
C ASP A 38 -14.96 -19.95 -8.08
N LYS A 39 -15.58 -21.01 -7.53
CA LYS A 39 -16.20 -22.10 -8.29
C LYS A 39 -17.61 -21.79 -8.77
N ASN A 40 -18.24 -20.72 -8.27
CA ASN A 40 -19.57 -20.31 -8.71
C ASN A 40 -19.55 -19.82 -10.17
N SER A 41 -20.72 -19.63 -10.78
CA SER A 41 -20.86 -19.13 -12.14
C SER A 41 -20.51 -17.65 -12.32
N GLY A 42 -20.44 -16.86 -11.24
CA GLY A 42 -20.32 -15.41 -11.35
C GLY A 42 -21.64 -14.71 -11.70
N SER A 43 -22.78 -15.36 -11.50
CA SER A 43 -24.09 -14.70 -11.56
C SER A 43 -24.38 -13.96 -10.26
N ILE A 44 -25.38 -13.08 -10.24
CA ILE A 44 -25.78 -12.36 -9.02
C ILE A 44 -26.14 -13.31 -7.85
N ASP A 45 -26.81 -14.43 -8.14
CA ASP A 45 -27.18 -15.43 -7.12
C ASP A 45 -26.04 -16.37 -6.73
N ALA A 46 -24.96 -16.39 -7.53
CA ALA A 46 -23.80 -17.25 -7.31
C ALA A 46 -22.52 -16.49 -7.73
N PRO A 47 -22.12 -15.45 -6.98
CA PRO A 47 -21.01 -14.60 -7.33
C PRO A 47 -19.66 -15.29 -7.11
N LYS A 48 -18.64 -14.83 -7.83
CA LYS A 48 -17.23 -15.17 -7.54
C LYS A 48 -16.82 -14.58 -6.20
N GLN A 49 -15.77 -15.13 -5.59
CA GLN A 49 -15.19 -14.55 -4.39
C GLN A 49 -14.13 -13.50 -4.72
N SER A 50 -13.33 -13.75 -5.75
CA SER A 50 -12.16 -12.95 -6.11
C SER A 50 -12.30 -12.27 -7.46
N LEU A 51 -11.70 -11.08 -7.55
CA LEU A 51 -11.52 -10.39 -8.82
C LEU A 51 -10.60 -11.18 -9.78
N HIS A 52 -9.67 -11.98 -9.25
CA HIS A 52 -8.84 -12.90 -10.03
C HIS A 52 -9.66 -13.93 -10.79
N ALA A 53 -10.64 -14.56 -10.13
CA ALA A 53 -11.52 -15.54 -10.77
C ALA A 53 -12.45 -14.88 -11.78
N ALA A 54 -13.01 -13.71 -11.45
CA ALA A 54 -13.86 -12.96 -12.36
C ALA A 54 -13.13 -12.52 -13.63
N LEU A 55 -11.91 -11.98 -13.51
CA LEU A 55 -11.09 -11.59 -14.65
C LEU A 55 -10.71 -12.80 -15.53
N ARG A 56 -10.41 -13.96 -14.91
CA ARG A 56 -10.14 -15.19 -15.65
C ARG A 56 -11.36 -15.66 -16.45
N GLU A 57 -12.56 -15.54 -15.88
CA GLU A 57 -13.79 -15.87 -16.59
C GLU A 57 -14.08 -14.88 -17.72
N ALA A 58 -13.88 -13.58 -17.48
CA ALA A 58 -13.98 -12.56 -18.52
C ALA A 58 -13.06 -12.86 -19.72
N ARG A 59 -11.81 -13.24 -19.42
CA ARG A 59 -10.83 -13.69 -20.42
C ARG A 59 -11.33 -14.89 -21.22
N GLU A 60 -11.92 -15.89 -20.58
CA GLU A 60 -12.46 -17.06 -21.28
C GLU A 60 -13.69 -16.72 -22.14
N TYR A 61 -14.55 -15.80 -21.69
CA TYR A 61 -15.65 -15.29 -22.50
C TYR A 61 -15.13 -14.62 -23.77
N ARG A 62 -14.07 -13.80 -23.67
CA ARG A 62 -13.42 -13.21 -24.85
C ARG A 62 -12.79 -14.27 -25.75
N ARG A 63 -11.99 -15.18 -25.19
CA ARG A 63 -11.32 -16.26 -25.95
C ARG A 63 -12.31 -17.13 -26.73
N LEU A 64 -13.50 -17.35 -26.19
CA LEU A 64 -14.55 -18.16 -26.80
C LEU A 64 -15.57 -17.37 -27.64
N ASN A 65 -15.38 -16.05 -27.81
CA ASN A 65 -16.33 -15.15 -28.47
C ASN A 65 -17.76 -15.25 -27.89
N LYS A 66 -17.86 -15.33 -26.56
CA LYS A 66 -19.12 -15.45 -25.82
C LYS A 66 -19.59 -14.15 -25.18
N VAL A 67 -18.81 -13.07 -25.27
CA VAL A 67 -19.22 -11.76 -24.76
C VAL A 67 -20.41 -11.26 -25.57
N GLN A 68 -21.45 -10.80 -24.88
CA GLN A 68 -22.65 -10.23 -25.48
C GLN A 68 -22.77 -8.76 -25.10
N GLY A 69 -23.36 -7.94 -25.97
CA GLY A 69 -23.54 -6.52 -25.73
C GLY A 69 -22.28 -5.69 -25.93
N ASN A 70 -22.32 -4.45 -25.43
CA ASN A 70 -21.32 -3.43 -25.73
C ASN A 70 -20.28 -3.26 -24.63
N ALA A 71 -20.22 -4.18 -23.66
CA ALA A 71 -19.22 -4.22 -22.58
C ALA A 71 -19.26 -5.58 -21.87
N LEU A 72 -18.14 -5.93 -21.24
CA LEU A 72 -18.08 -6.99 -20.22
C LEU A 72 -17.87 -6.34 -18.86
N GLU A 73 -18.85 -6.46 -17.98
CA GLU A 73 -18.82 -5.87 -16.65
C GLU A 73 -18.42 -6.91 -15.59
N ILE A 74 -17.47 -6.55 -14.74
CA ILE A 74 -17.20 -7.24 -13.48
C ILE A 74 -17.75 -6.35 -12.38
N ILE A 75 -18.82 -6.78 -11.72
CA ILE A 75 -19.57 -6.00 -10.74
C ILE A 75 -19.21 -6.49 -9.34
N MET A 76 -18.69 -5.59 -8.52
CA MET A 76 -18.20 -5.91 -7.18
C MET A 76 -19.16 -5.39 -6.11
N GLU A 77 -19.66 -6.30 -5.27
CA GLU A 77 -20.45 -5.95 -4.08
C GLU A 77 -19.61 -5.23 -3.03
N ASP A 78 -20.29 -4.61 -2.05
CA ASP A 78 -19.63 -3.88 -0.98
C ASP A 78 -18.75 -4.80 -0.13
N GLY A 79 -17.59 -4.29 0.31
CA GLY A 79 -16.70 -5.02 1.19
C GLY A 79 -15.22 -4.89 0.84
N VAL A 80 -14.40 -5.53 1.67
CA VAL A 80 -12.95 -5.59 1.50
C VAL A 80 -12.60 -6.91 0.83
N TYR A 81 -11.77 -6.82 -0.21
CA TYR A 81 -11.25 -7.93 -0.99
C TYR A 81 -9.73 -8.01 -0.76
N PRO A 82 -9.26 -8.81 0.21
CA PRO A 82 -7.84 -8.99 0.46
C PRO A 82 -7.16 -9.65 -0.74
N LEU A 83 -6.02 -9.10 -1.15
CA LEU A 83 -5.18 -9.63 -2.20
C LEU A 83 -3.95 -10.30 -1.58
N HIS A 84 -3.68 -11.54 -1.98
CA HIS A 84 -2.46 -12.26 -1.61
C HIS A 84 -1.35 -12.16 -2.67
N GLU A 85 -1.73 -11.71 -3.87
CA GLU A 85 -0.84 -11.39 -4.99
C GLU A 85 -1.46 -10.27 -5.82
N SER A 86 -0.66 -9.59 -6.63
CA SER A 86 -1.15 -8.59 -7.59
C SER A 86 -2.17 -9.22 -8.55
N LEU A 87 -3.25 -8.50 -8.86
CA LEU A 87 -4.12 -8.85 -9.97
C LEU A 87 -3.39 -8.51 -11.28
N LEU A 88 -2.97 -9.53 -12.02
CA LEU A 88 -2.36 -9.38 -13.33
C LEU A 88 -3.44 -9.21 -14.41
N ILE A 89 -3.47 -8.04 -15.03
CA ILE A 89 -4.23 -7.77 -16.25
C ILE A 89 -3.27 -7.79 -17.43
N ARG A 90 -3.53 -8.66 -18.40
CA ARG A 90 -2.63 -8.99 -19.52
C ARG A 90 -3.34 -8.82 -20.87
N PRO A 91 -2.64 -8.90 -22.01
CA PRO A 91 -3.25 -8.59 -23.32
C PRO A 91 -4.47 -9.44 -23.68
N GLU A 92 -4.57 -10.66 -23.14
CA GLU A 92 -5.75 -11.52 -23.34
C GLU A 92 -7.02 -11.01 -22.62
N ASP A 93 -6.88 -10.06 -21.69
CA ASP A 93 -7.98 -9.44 -20.96
C ASP A 93 -8.53 -8.19 -21.67
N SER A 94 -7.80 -7.68 -22.68
CA SER A 94 -8.14 -6.46 -23.41
C SER A 94 -9.56 -6.49 -23.95
N GLY A 95 -10.23 -5.35 -23.81
CA GLY A 95 -11.49 -5.09 -24.51
C GLY A 95 -11.26 -4.54 -25.90
N SER A 96 -12.33 -3.99 -26.48
CA SER A 96 -12.28 -3.10 -27.65
C SER A 96 -13.05 -1.82 -27.33
N GLU A 97 -12.98 -0.82 -28.21
CA GLU A 97 -13.79 0.40 -28.09
C GLU A 97 -15.30 0.08 -27.98
N ASP A 98 -15.79 -0.88 -28.77
CA ASP A 98 -17.20 -1.32 -28.76
C ASP A 98 -17.54 -2.31 -27.63
N CYS A 99 -16.53 -2.88 -26.95
CA CYS A 99 -16.74 -3.91 -25.93
C CYS A 99 -15.60 -3.90 -24.87
N PRO A 100 -15.48 -2.82 -24.07
CA PRO A 100 -14.49 -2.72 -23.00
C PRO A 100 -14.72 -3.76 -21.90
N THR A 101 -13.71 -3.97 -21.05
CA THR A 101 -13.89 -4.62 -19.74
C THR A 101 -14.04 -3.53 -18.69
N ILE A 102 -15.15 -3.54 -17.96
CA ILE A 102 -15.47 -2.55 -16.92
C ILE A 102 -15.51 -3.25 -15.56
N ILE A 103 -14.55 -2.96 -14.69
CA ILE A 103 -14.52 -3.44 -13.30
C ILE A 103 -15.15 -2.34 -12.44
N ARG A 104 -16.36 -2.55 -11.93
CA ARG A 104 -17.12 -1.51 -11.25
C ARG A 104 -17.76 -1.95 -9.95
N ALA A 105 -17.98 -0.99 -9.07
CA ALA A 105 -18.81 -1.18 -7.89
C ALA A 105 -20.27 -1.48 -8.29
N ALA A 106 -20.93 -2.32 -7.50
CA ALA A 106 -22.38 -2.42 -7.47
C ALA A 106 -23.00 -1.08 -7.01
N GLU A 107 -24.30 -0.91 -7.24
CA GLU A 107 -24.99 0.33 -6.87
C GLU A 107 -24.85 0.61 -5.35
N ASN A 108 -24.40 1.83 -5.01
CA ASN A 108 -24.13 2.28 -3.63
C ASN A 108 -23.02 1.52 -2.87
N ALA A 109 -22.32 0.58 -3.51
CA ALA A 109 -21.19 -0.14 -2.92
C ALA A 109 -19.89 0.67 -3.01
N ARG A 110 -18.95 0.36 -2.11
CA ARG A 110 -17.58 0.89 -2.09
C ARG A 110 -16.58 -0.25 -1.87
N PRO A 111 -16.46 -1.19 -2.83
CA PRO A 111 -15.52 -2.29 -2.76
C PRO A 111 -14.08 -1.78 -2.64
N VAL A 112 -13.29 -2.40 -1.76
CA VAL A 112 -11.87 -2.09 -1.56
C VAL A 112 -11.02 -3.29 -1.90
N LEU A 113 -10.13 -3.14 -2.88
CA LEU A 113 -9.01 -4.05 -3.06
C LEU A 113 -7.92 -3.71 -2.06
N SER A 114 -7.56 -4.67 -1.20
CA SER A 114 -6.60 -4.44 -0.13
C SER A 114 -5.37 -5.33 -0.26
N GLY A 115 -4.18 -4.74 -0.26
CA GLY A 115 -2.90 -5.47 -0.17
C GLY A 115 -2.44 -5.73 1.27
N GLY A 116 -3.33 -5.56 2.25
CA GLY A 116 -2.99 -5.58 3.66
C GLY A 116 -3.27 -6.92 4.33
N ILE A 117 -2.67 -7.11 5.50
CA ILE A 117 -2.85 -8.26 6.36
C ILE A 117 -3.52 -7.79 7.65
N ARG A 118 -4.53 -8.54 8.08
CA ARG A 118 -5.20 -8.31 9.35
C ARG A 118 -4.34 -8.81 10.51
N ILE A 119 -4.16 -7.96 11.52
CA ILE A 119 -3.49 -8.30 12.78
C ILE A 119 -4.56 -8.54 13.84
N GLU A 120 -4.55 -9.73 14.42
CA GLU A 120 -5.56 -10.21 15.37
C GLU A 120 -4.93 -10.52 16.73
N ASN A 121 -5.75 -11.00 17.68
CA ASN A 121 -5.31 -11.47 19.00
C ASN A 121 -4.61 -10.40 19.86
N TRP A 122 -5.09 -9.17 19.78
CA TRP A 122 -4.59 -8.04 20.58
C TRP A 122 -4.80 -8.25 22.08
N GLN A 123 -3.78 -7.94 22.87
CA GLN A 123 -3.79 -8.06 24.32
C GLN A 123 -3.25 -6.79 24.99
N VAL A 124 -3.86 -6.41 26.13
CA VAL A 124 -3.30 -5.37 26.99
C VAL A 124 -1.92 -5.82 27.50
N LEU A 125 -0.92 -4.95 27.35
CA LEU A 125 0.42 -5.22 27.79
C LEU A 125 0.49 -5.22 29.33
N LYS A 126 0.83 -6.37 29.91
CA LYS A 126 0.90 -6.54 31.38
C LYS A 126 2.25 -6.16 31.97
N LYS A 127 3.33 -6.38 31.22
CA LYS A 127 4.71 -6.11 31.63
C LYS A 127 5.37 -5.24 30.57
N ALA A 128 5.84 -4.06 30.95
CA ALA A 128 6.52 -3.15 30.05
C ALA A 128 7.83 -3.79 29.55
N PRO A 129 8.10 -3.78 28.22
CA PRO A 129 9.44 -4.03 27.71
C PRO A 129 10.38 -2.91 28.20
N LYS A 130 11.67 -3.22 28.23
CA LYS A 130 12.69 -2.29 28.65
C LYS A 130 12.72 -1.10 27.68
N GLY A 131 12.67 0.13 28.20
CA GLY A 131 12.67 1.36 27.39
C GLY A 131 11.30 2.03 27.23
N LEU A 132 10.18 1.29 27.37
CA LEU A 132 8.84 1.87 27.29
C LEU A 132 8.65 2.95 28.37
N ARG A 133 8.17 4.14 27.96
CA ARG A 133 8.07 5.33 28.82
C ARG A 133 6.69 5.59 29.40
N VAL A 134 5.70 4.82 28.95
CA VAL A 134 4.31 4.88 29.43
C VAL A 134 3.96 3.64 30.26
N PRO A 135 2.93 3.71 31.13
CA PRO A 135 2.44 2.54 31.84
C PRO A 135 2.03 1.42 30.86
N ALA A 136 2.45 0.19 31.13
CA ALA A 136 2.16 -0.97 30.29
C ALA A 136 0.64 -1.12 30.02
N SER A 137 -0.20 -0.80 30.99
CA SER A 137 -1.66 -0.88 30.88
C SER A 137 -2.28 0.04 29.82
N LYS A 138 -1.53 1.03 29.29
CA LYS A 138 -1.99 1.89 28.18
C LYS A 138 -1.65 1.33 26.80
N VAL A 139 -0.77 0.34 26.72
CA VAL A 139 -0.28 -0.23 25.46
C VAL A 139 -0.90 -1.59 25.26
N TRP A 140 -1.22 -1.89 24.01
CA TRP A 140 -1.62 -3.21 23.57
C TRP A 140 -0.58 -3.78 22.63
N TYR A 141 -0.57 -5.10 22.49
CA TYR A 141 0.29 -5.77 21.52
C TYR A 141 -0.42 -6.94 20.85
N ALA A 142 0.09 -7.31 19.68
CA ALA A 142 -0.24 -8.52 18.97
C ALA A 142 1.02 -9.09 18.29
N ASP A 143 1.12 -10.40 18.20
CA ASP A 143 2.17 -11.04 17.41
C ASP A 143 1.78 -10.98 15.93
N VAL A 144 2.71 -10.57 15.08
CA VAL A 144 2.49 -10.41 13.63
C VAL A 144 2.57 -11.80 12.97
N PRO A 145 1.57 -12.18 12.14
CA PRO A 145 1.57 -13.49 11.52
C PRO A 145 2.67 -13.60 10.44
N LYS A 146 3.19 -14.81 10.26
CA LYS A 146 4.10 -15.11 9.15
C LYS A 146 3.33 -15.23 7.84
N VAL A 147 3.91 -14.74 6.75
CA VAL A 147 3.39 -14.92 5.39
C VAL A 147 4.34 -15.83 4.63
N SER A 148 3.79 -16.91 4.05
CA SER A 148 4.60 -17.95 3.39
C SER A 148 5.75 -18.46 4.26
N GLY A 149 5.52 -18.58 5.57
CA GLY A 149 6.51 -19.04 6.55
C GLY A 149 7.60 -18.03 6.92
N ARG A 150 7.52 -16.78 6.45
CA ARG A 150 8.50 -15.71 6.74
C ARG A 150 7.88 -14.62 7.61
N ASP A 151 8.72 -14.03 8.46
CA ASP A 151 8.36 -12.81 9.16
C ASP A 151 8.18 -11.68 8.14
N ILE A 152 7.24 -10.78 8.41
CA ILE A 152 6.95 -9.64 7.55
C ILE A 152 7.35 -8.34 8.25
N ASP A 153 7.54 -7.31 7.45
CA ASP A 153 7.78 -5.95 7.92
C ASP A 153 6.84 -4.98 7.19
N PHE A 154 6.61 -3.82 7.80
CA PHE A 154 5.68 -2.82 7.30
C PHE A 154 6.02 -1.45 7.86
N ARG A 155 5.66 -0.41 7.10
CA ARG A 155 5.93 0.99 7.46
C ARG A 155 4.69 1.78 7.84
N GLN A 156 3.51 1.16 7.80
CA GLN A 156 2.24 1.77 8.17
C GLN A 156 1.35 0.75 8.90
N VAL A 157 0.44 1.27 9.72
CA VAL A 157 -0.60 0.51 10.41
C VAL A 157 -1.89 1.32 10.32
N TYR A 158 -3.02 0.65 10.11
CA TYR A 158 -4.34 1.26 10.06
C TYR A 158 -5.26 0.60 11.08
N ILE A 159 -6.00 1.40 11.85
CA ILE A 159 -6.95 0.97 12.88
C ILE A 159 -8.33 1.49 12.49
N ASN A 160 -9.26 0.59 12.18
CA ASN A 160 -10.61 0.92 11.69
C ASN A 160 -10.57 1.92 10.52
N GLY A 161 -9.68 1.69 9.54
CA GLY A 161 -9.45 2.57 8.39
C GLY A 161 -8.62 3.83 8.67
N ASN A 162 -8.32 4.16 9.93
CA ASN A 162 -7.54 5.34 10.29
C ASN A 162 -6.05 5.02 10.45
N LYS A 163 -5.19 5.74 9.73
CA LYS A 163 -3.73 5.57 9.83
C LYS A 163 -3.25 5.84 11.26
N ALA A 164 -2.45 4.93 11.81
CA ALA A 164 -1.72 5.11 13.06
C ALA A 164 -0.35 5.74 12.81
N LEU A 165 0.19 6.43 13.81
CA LEU A 165 1.46 7.15 13.75
C LEU A 165 2.60 6.20 14.08
N LYS A 166 3.63 6.13 13.22
CA LYS A 166 4.85 5.39 13.59
C LYS A 166 5.55 6.19 14.68
N ALA A 167 5.77 5.58 15.84
CA ALA A 167 6.38 6.23 17.00
C ALA A 167 7.72 6.89 16.63
N CYS A 168 7.90 8.16 17.03
CA CYS A 168 9.11 8.94 16.77
C CYS A 168 9.47 9.90 17.92
N ASP A 169 10.66 10.49 17.87
CA ASP A 169 11.19 11.37 18.93
C ASP A 169 10.51 12.74 19.05
N VAL A 170 9.62 13.07 18.13
CA VAL A 170 8.93 14.36 18.06
C VAL A 170 7.42 14.17 17.96
N GLU A 171 6.68 14.87 18.82
CA GLU A 171 5.21 14.86 18.80
C GLU A 171 4.63 15.73 17.67
N ASN A 172 5.27 16.88 17.41
CA ASN A 172 4.86 17.86 16.41
C ASN A 172 5.85 17.87 15.24
N PRO A 173 5.39 17.69 13.97
CA PRO A 173 6.22 17.88 12.79
C PRO A 173 6.93 19.25 12.68
N ASP A 174 6.41 20.29 13.34
CA ASP A 174 7.05 21.61 13.38
C ASP A 174 8.20 21.69 14.41
N ALA A 175 8.34 20.67 15.27
CA ALA A 175 9.31 20.63 16.37
C ALA A 175 10.53 19.74 16.07
N LEU A 176 10.83 19.50 14.79
CA LEU A 176 12.00 18.71 14.36
C LEU A 176 13.29 19.25 14.97
N HIS A 177 14.15 18.32 15.40
CA HIS A 177 15.48 18.64 15.87
C HIS A 177 16.36 19.13 14.71
N LYS A 178 17.47 19.82 15.01
CA LYS A 178 18.41 20.29 13.98
C LYS A 178 19.75 19.58 14.11
N ILE A 179 20.30 19.14 12.99
CA ILE A 179 21.65 18.57 12.96
C ILE A 179 22.68 19.63 13.39
N LEU A 180 23.85 19.18 13.86
CA LEU A 180 24.96 20.04 14.28
C LEU A 180 26.05 20.14 13.21
N ALA A 181 26.37 19.02 12.55
CA ALA A 181 27.37 18.97 11.50
C ALA A 181 27.17 17.75 10.59
N VAL A 182 27.75 17.83 9.39
CA VAL A 182 27.85 16.73 8.42
C VAL A 182 29.33 16.57 8.06
N ASP A 183 29.86 15.35 8.19
CA ASP A 183 31.21 14.98 7.73
C ASP A 183 31.08 14.01 6.56
N LYS A 184 31.26 14.52 5.34
CA LYS A 184 31.10 13.74 4.10
C LYS A 184 32.19 12.69 3.92
N GLU A 185 33.41 12.97 4.39
CA GLU A 185 34.53 12.03 4.26
C GLU A 185 34.35 10.83 5.19
N LYS A 186 33.89 11.07 6.42
CA LYS A 186 33.63 10.00 7.39
C LYS A 186 32.25 9.36 7.28
N GLN A 187 31.36 9.94 6.47
CA GLN A 187 29.95 9.57 6.37
C GLN A 187 29.24 9.64 7.73
N GLU A 188 29.38 10.79 8.41
CA GLU A 188 28.86 11.01 9.75
C GLU A 188 27.95 12.24 9.82
N ILE A 189 26.88 12.13 10.61
CA ILE A 189 26.05 13.28 11.02
C ILE A 189 26.16 13.44 12.53
N ARG A 190 26.39 14.68 12.99
CA ARG A 190 26.40 15.03 14.41
C ARG A 190 25.06 15.62 14.81
N ILE A 191 24.50 15.16 15.93
CA ILE A 191 23.25 15.66 16.50
C ILE A 191 23.40 15.97 18.00
N PRO A 192 22.48 16.72 18.63
CA PRO A 192 22.50 16.89 20.08
C PRO A 192 22.33 15.55 20.82
N ALA A 193 23.26 15.21 21.71
CA ALA A 193 23.23 13.95 22.46
C ALA A 193 21.92 13.68 23.23
N PRO A 194 21.23 14.68 23.83
CA PRO A 194 19.95 14.43 24.49
C PRO A 194 18.91 13.73 23.61
N ALA A 195 18.96 13.90 22.29
CA ALA A 195 18.07 13.22 21.34
C ALA A 195 18.24 11.70 21.35
N VAL A 196 19.40 11.18 21.81
CA VAL A 196 19.75 9.75 21.75
C VAL A 196 20.28 9.14 23.06
N LYS A 197 20.32 9.91 24.15
CA LYS A 197 20.95 9.48 25.42
C LYS A 197 20.25 8.33 26.16
N LYS A 198 19.05 7.94 25.76
CA LYS A 198 18.22 6.96 26.48
C LYS A 198 17.92 5.67 25.69
N PHE A 199 18.43 5.54 24.46
CA PHE A 199 18.13 4.37 23.61
C PHE A 199 19.05 3.22 23.95
N GLN A 200 18.46 2.03 24.00
CA GLN A 200 19.18 0.82 24.37
C GLN A 200 19.63 0.04 23.15
N LYS A 201 18.99 0.28 22.00
CA LYS A 201 19.20 -0.44 20.76
C LYS A 201 19.10 0.53 19.58
N VAL A 202 19.95 0.31 18.58
CA VAL A 202 19.99 1.08 17.33
C VAL A 202 19.39 0.31 16.14
N GLU A 203 19.34 -1.02 16.23
CA GLU A 203 18.77 -1.89 15.20
C GLU A 203 17.33 -1.49 14.87
N GLY A 204 17.05 -1.26 13.58
CA GLY A 204 15.74 -0.83 13.09
C GLY A 204 15.41 0.65 13.29
N MET A 205 16.30 1.44 13.92
CA MET A 205 16.11 2.88 14.02
C MET A 205 16.34 3.57 12.68
N GLU A 206 15.50 4.55 12.39
CA GLU A 206 15.59 5.36 11.18
C GLU A 206 15.83 6.83 11.50
N PHE A 207 16.72 7.43 10.74
CA PHE A 207 16.99 8.86 10.72
C PHE A 207 16.29 9.48 9.51
N PHE A 208 15.24 10.26 9.78
CA PHE A 208 14.58 11.07 8.78
C PHE A 208 15.21 12.47 8.79
N ILE A 209 15.65 12.97 7.64
CA ILE A 209 16.23 14.31 7.51
C ILE A 209 15.56 15.08 6.38
N HIS A 210 15.24 16.34 6.66
CA HIS A 210 14.76 17.30 5.67
C HIS A 210 15.96 18.02 5.03
N GLN A 211 16.08 17.93 3.71
CA GLN A 211 17.17 18.52 2.94
C GLN A 211 16.64 19.24 1.69
N MET A 212 16.54 20.57 1.82
CA MET A 212 16.01 21.46 0.80
C MET A 212 14.60 21.06 0.31
N TRP A 213 14.47 20.49 -0.89
CA TRP A 213 13.20 20.09 -1.50
C TRP A 213 12.87 18.60 -1.32
N GLU A 214 13.71 17.83 -0.62
CA GLU A 214 13.52 16.41 -0.38
C GLU A 214 13.72 16.01 1.07
N VAL A 215 13.36 14.76 1.37
CA VAL A 215 13.67 14.09 2.63
C VAL A 215 14.46 12.82 2.36
N ALA A 216 15.42 12.50 3.22
CA ALA A 216 16.08 11.21 3.23
C ALA A 216 15.68 10.39 4.46
N ILE A 217 15.66 9.06 4.31
CA ILE A 217 15.44 8.09 5.39
C ILE A 217 16.65 7.17 5.41
N LEU A 218 17.43 7.23 6.49
CA LEU A 218 18.68 6.49 6.63
C LEU A 218 18.56 5.52 7.81
N GLY A 219 18.83 4.24 7.60
CA GLY A 219 18.94 3.27 8.69
C GLY A 219 20.18 3.57 9.53
N ILE A 220 20.03 3.69 10.85
CA ILE A 220 21.13 4.03 11.76
C ILE A 220 21.94 2.77 12.05
N GLU A 221 23.23 2.78 11.72
CA GLU A 221 24.16 1.69 12.00
C GLU A 221 24.74 1.80 13.41
N SER A 222 25.16 3.01 13.80
CA SER A 222 25.75 3.23 15.13
C SER A 222 25.57 4.65 15.62
N ILE A 223 25.55 4.78 16.95
CA ILE A 223 25.47 6.05 17.66
C ILE A 223 26.61 6.09 18.68
N LYS A 224 27.48 7.10 18.59
CA LYS A 224 28.56 7.33 19.55
C LYS A 224 28.37 8.66 20.26
N ILE A 225 28.24 8.63 21.59
CA ILE A 225 28.11 9.85 22.39
C ILE A 225 29.49 10.49 22.60
N GLU A 226 29.63 11.75 22.22
CA GLU A 226 30.83 12.58 22.40
C GLU A 226 30.44 13.86 23.15
N GLY A 227 30.46 13.77 24.50
CA GLY A 227 30.11 14.89 25.37
C GLY A 227 28.64 15.32 25.26
N LYS A 228 28.40 16.44 24.57
CA LYS A 228 27.07 17.00 24.31
C LYS A 228 26.49 16.62 22.95
N GLU A 229 27.27 15.94 22.12
CA GLU A 229 26.89 15.52 20.78
C GLU A 229 26.79 13.99 20.67
N ALA A 230 26.09 13.52 19.65
CA ALA A 230 26.12 12.15 19.21
C ALA A 230 26.52 12.10 17.74
N VAL A 231 27.43 11.20 17.42
CA VAL A 231 27.89 10.92 16.05
C VAL A 231 27.12 9.72 15.54
N LEU A 232 26.40 9.90 14.43
CA LEU A 232 25.61 8.87 13.77
C LEU A 232 26.35 8.40 12.52
N ARG A 233 26.35 7.07 12.33
CA ARG A 233 26.70 6.41 11.06
C ARG A 233 25.49 5.63 10.56
N PHE A 234 25.43 5.40 9.26
CA PHE A 234 24.26 4.86 8.59
C PHE A 234 24.59 3.59 7.79
N HIS A 235 23.61 2.71 7.64
CA HIS A 235 23.76 1.51 6.83
C HIS A 235 23.94 1.83 5.34
N GLN A 236 24.73 0.99 4.66
CA GLN A 236 24.82 0.99 3.21
C GLN A 236 23.56 0.34 2.59
N PRO A 237 23.16 0.72 1.36
CA PRO A 237 23.83 1.67 0.45
C PRO A 237 23.50 3.15 0.68
N ALA A 238 22.49 3.48 1.49
CA ALA A 238 22.03 4.85 1.64
C ALA A 238 23.08 5.81 2.21
N SER A 239 23.95 5.33 3.10
CA SER A 239 25.07 6.14 3.61
C SER A 239 25.91 6.70 2.46
N ARG A 240 26.46 5.84 1.60
CA ARG A 240 27.25 6.29 0.45
C ARG A 240 26.48 7.31 -0.41
N LEU A 241 25.24 7.01 -0.75
CA LEU A 241 24.41 7.89 -1.60
C LEU A 241 24.24 9.28 -0.99
N GLU A 242 23.83 9.35 0.29
CA GLU A 242 23.58 10.60 1.02
C GLU A 242 24.82 11.51 1.06
N PHE A 243 26.00 10.95 1.35
CA PHE A 243 27.20 11.78 1.52
C PHE A 243 27.88 12.12 0.19
N GLU A 244 27.73 11.30 -0.85
CA GLU A 244 28.32 11.54 -2.18
C GLU A 244 27.45 12.44 -3.07
N HIS A 245 26.13 12.51 -2.88
CA HIS A 245 25.30 13.35 -3.75
C HIS A 245 25.52 14.84 -3.46
N PRO A 246 25.62 15.68 -4.51
CA PRO A 246 25.73 17.12 -4.33
C PRO A 246 24.38 17.78 -4.07
N TRP A 247 23.27 17.21 -4.57
CA TRP A 247 21.94 17.83 -4.49
C TRP A 247 20.81 16.82 -4.27
N PRO A 248 19.80 17.17 -3.44
CA PRO A 248 19.82 18.25 -2.43
C PRO A 248 20.57 17.82 -1.16
N PRO A 249 21.59 18.54 -0.67
CA PRO A 249 22.34 18.13 0.51
C PRO A 249 21.65 18.53 1.82
N ALA A 250 21.97 17.81 2.90
CA ALA A 250 21.77 18.30 4.25
C ALA A 250 22.48 19.65 4.47
N VAL A 251 21.78 20.62 5.04
CA VAL A 251 22.22 22.02 5.15
C VAL A 251 22.79 22.31 6.54
N ILE A 252 23.98 22.93 6.58
CA ILE A 252 24.54 23.60 7.77
C ILE A 252 24.72 25.07 7.40
N ALA A 253 23.89 25.95 7.95
CA ALA A 253 23.86 27.36 7.57
C ALA A 253 23.36 28.26 8.72
N GLU A 254 23.74 29.54 8.68
CA GLU A 254 23.26 30.55 9.65
C GLU A 254 21.75 30.71 9.64
N SER A 255 21.11 30.53 8.48
CA SER A 255 19.65 30.57 8.32
C SER A 255 18.93 29.38 8.97
N GLY A 256 19.66 28.33 9.35
CA GLY A 256 19.15 27.15 10.01
C GLY A 256 19.69 25.85 9.43
N ASN A 257 20.08 24.93 10.32
CA ASN A 257 20.52 23.59 9.94
C ASN A 257 19.33 22.69 9.58
N SER A 258 19.60 21.66 8.77
CA SER A 258 18.62 20.65 8.34
C SER A 258 17.88 20.03 9.53
N PRO A 259 16.53 20.06 9.50
CA PRO A 259 15.71 19.39 10.50
C PRO A 259 15.73 17.87 10.37
N PHE A 260 15.60 17.14 11.48
CA PHE A 260 15.54 15.69 11.51
C PHE A 260 14.61 15.17 12.61
N ARG A 261 14.24 13.88 12.49
CA ARG A 261 13.60 13.08 13.55
C ARG A 261 14.11 11.64 13.51
N LEU A 262 13.94 10.95 14.63
CA LEU A 262 14.28 9.54 14.83
C LEU A 262 13.01 8.72 15.00
N SER A 263 13.00 7.50 14.47
CA SER A 263 11.90 6.55 14.68
C SER A 263 12.42 5.12 14.79
N GLY A 264 11.53 4.17 15.11
CA GLY A 264 11.89 2.75 15.12
C GLY A 264 12.43 2.25 16.47
N ALA A 265 11.99 2.83 17.59
CA ALA A 265 12.33 2.34 18.93
C ALA A 265 11.11 2.38 19.85
N ILE A 266 11.00 1.41 20.77
CA ILE A 266 9.91 1.35 21.76
C ILE A 266 9.94 2.55 22.71
N GLU A 267 11.11 3.14 22.94
CA GLU A 267 11.30 4.35 23.73
C GLU A 267 10.56 5.58 23.16
N PHE A 268 10.15 5.54 21.89
CA PHE A 268 9.35 6.58 21.24
C PHE A 268 7.84 6.36 21.36
N LEU A 269 7.39 5.19 21.82
CA LEU A 269 5.97 4.93 21.98
C LEU A 269 5.46 5.59 23.26
N ASP A 270 4.94 6.81 23.16
CA ASP A 270 4.50 7.59 24.31
C ASP A 270 3.18 8.36 24.16
N HIS A 271 2.58 8.38 22.97
CA HIS A 271 1.29 9.01 22.69
C HIS A 271 0.21 8.07 22.15
N GLU A 272 -1.05 8.46 22.37
CA GLU A 272 -2.20 7.78 21.76
C GLU A 272 -2.14 7.85 20.24
N GLY A 273 -2.44 6.74 19.58
CA GLY A 273 -2.36 6.62 18.13
C GLY A 273 -0.98 6.20 17.60
N GLU A 274 0.03 6.06 18.45
CA GLU A 274 1.35 5.61 18.05
C GLU A 274 1.51 4.08 18.07
N TRP A 275 2.32 3.57 17.14
CA TRP A 275 2.71 2.16 17.07
C TRP A 275 4.23 1.98 16.94
N TYR A 276 4.70 0.83 17.41
CA TYR A 276 6.07 0.35 17.23
C TYR A 276 6.06 -1.14 16.90
N TYR A 277 6.84 -1.55 15.90
CA TYR A 277 7.03 -2.96 15.56
C TYR A 277 8.41 -3.43 15.98
N ASP A 278 8.45 -4.44 16.85
CA ASP A 278 9.67 -5.13 17.26
C ASP A 278 9.91 -6.33 16.34
N GLN A 279 10.83 -6.14 15.39
CA GLN A 279 11.16 -7.14 14.38
C GLN A 279 11.81 -8.41 14.97
N GLU A 280 12.55 -8.30 16.07
CA GLU A 280 13.28 -9.46 16.65
C GLU A 280 12.32 -10.52 17.20
N ILE A 281 11.20 -10.07 17.73
CA ILE A 281 10.17 -10.94 18.31
C ILE A 281 8.87 -10.92 17.51
N SER A 282 8.86 -10.28 16.33
CA SER A 282 7.70 -10.13 15.44
C SER A 282 6.45 -9.64 16.18
N ARG A 283 6.59 -8.57 16.98
CA ARG A 283 5.51 -8.05 17.82
C ARG A 283 5.18 -6.59 17.51
N LEU A 284 3.91 -6.33 17.22
CA LEU A 284 3.38 -4.99 17.04
C LEU A 284 2.82 -4.47 18.37
N TYR A 285 3.29 -3.30 18.79
CA TYR A 285 2.78 -2.54 19.94
C TYR A 285 2.00 -1.33 19.44
N TYR A 286 0.89 -1.03 20.10
CA TYR A 286 0.03 0.10 19.78
C TYR A 286 -0.53 0.74 21.04
N MET A 287 -0.53 2.07 21.12
CA MET A 287 -1.25 2.81 22.16
C MET A 287 -2.57 3.31 21.57
N PRO A 288 -3.73 2.74 21.95
CA PRO A 288 -5.01 3.08 21.34
C PRO A 288 -5.38 4.55 21.51
N ARG A 289 -6.06 5.12 20.52
CA ARG A 289 -6.76 6.40 20.68
C ARG A 289 -7.99 6.24 21.56
N GLN A 290 -8.41 7.33 22.20
CA GLN A 290 -9.67 7.36 22.94
C GLN A 290 -10.83 6.79 22.11
N GLY A 291 -11.50 5.75 22.63
CA GLY A 291 -12.65 5.10 22.01
C GLY A 291 -12.34 3.88 21.15
N GLU A 292 -11.07 3.57 20.89
CA GLU A 292 -10.69 2.35 20.17
C GLU A 292 -10.72 1.11 21.08
N ASP A 293 -11.50 0.11 20.67
CA ASP A 293 -11.57 -1.21 21.31
C ASP A 293 -10.86 -2.24 20.42
N LEU A 294 -9.59 -2.53 20.73
CA LEU A 294 -8.79 -3.46 19.93
C LEU A 294 -9.27 -4.92 20.00
N THR A 295 -10.20 -5.26 20.88
CA THR A 295 -10.85 -6.60 20.86
C THR A 295 -11.82 -6.76 19.69
N LYS A 296 -12.22 -5.65 19.07
CA LYS A 296 -13.16 -5.59 17.93
C LYS A 296 -12.60 -4.84 16.72
N ALA A 297 -11.53 -4.07 16.92
CA ALA A 297 -10.96 -3.24 15.88
C ALA A 297 -10.47 -4.09 14.70
N GLU A 298 -10.61 -3.54 13.52
CA GLU A 298 -9.87 -3.99 12.35
C GLU A 298 -8.50 -3.31 12.36
N VAL A 299 -7.44 -4.11 12.48
CA VAL A 299 -6.07 -3.62 12.39
C VAL A 299 -5.41 -4.20 11.16
N ILE A 300 -5.00 -3.35 10.22
CA ILE A 300 -4.40 -3.75 8.96
C ILE A 300 -2.97 -3.22 8.86
N VAL A 301 -2.04 -4.07 8.45
CA VAL A 301 -0.68 -3.70 8.04
C VAL A 301 -0.51 -3.94 6.54
N PRO A 302 0.05 -3.00 5.75
CA PRO A 302 0.30 -3.22 4.33
C PRO A 302 1.32 -4.34 4.07
N TYR A 303 1.12 -5.12 3.00
CA TYR A 303 2.04 -6.20 2.63
C TYR A 303 2.36 -6.26 1.13
N LEU A 304 1.37 -6.13 0.24
CA LEU A 304 1.63 -6.09 -1.20
C LEU A 304 2.07 -4.70 -1.65
N GLU A 305 3.11 -4.60 -2.47
CA GLU A 305 3.53 -3.30 -3.02
C GLU A 305 2.59 -2.80 -4.12
N THR A 306 2.13 -3.72 -4.97
CA THR A 306 1.27 -3.42 -6.12
C THR A 306 0.00 -4.26 -6.03
N LEU A 307 -1.17 -3.62 -6.16
CA LEU A 307 -2.46 -4.33 -6.11
C LEU A 307 -2.89 -4.81 -7.51
N ILE A 308 -2.76 -3.93 -8.50
CA ILE A 308 -3.09 -4.21 -9.91
C ILE A 308 -1.83 -4.02 -10.73
N GLN A 309 -1.49 -5.04 -11.51
CA GLN A 309 -0.41 -4.96 -12.50
C GLN A 309 -1.01 -5.08 -13.89
N VAL A 310 -1.05 -3.97 -14.62
CA VAL A 310 -1.44 -3.95 -16.03
C VAL A 310 -0.16 -4.09 -16.86
N PHE A 311 0.02 -5.24 -17.49
CA PHE A 311 1.29 -5.58 -18.13
C PHE A 311 1.06 -6.13 -19.54
N GLY A 312 1.54 -5.38 -20.53
CA GLY A 312 1.58 -5.77 -21.94
C GLY A 312 2.96 -5.50 -22.54
N SER A 313 3.08 -5.65 -23.85
CA SER A 313 4.26 -5.22 -24.62
C SER A 313 3.86 -4.16 -25.65
N LEU A 314 4.85 -3.53 -26.28
CA LEU A 314 4.58 -2.60 -27.39
C LEU A 314 3.81 -3.27 -28.54
N ASP A 315 4.08 -4.55 -28.81
CA ASP A 315 3.40 -5.34 -29.86
C ASP A 315 2.06 -5.92 -29.40
N ARG A 316 1.84 -6.04 -28.08
CA ARG A 316 0.64 -6.61 -27.46
C ARG A 316 0.25 -5.77 -26.25
N PRO A 317 -0.32 -4.57 -26.46
CA PRO A 317 -0.76 -3.72 -25.36
C PRO A 317 -1.96 -4.32 -24.63
N VAL A 318 -2.19 -3.84 -23.41
CA VAL A 318 -3.47 -4.02 -22.72
C VAL A 318 -4.33 -2.80 -23.00
N GLU A 319 -5.56 -3.00 -23.47
CA GLU A 319 -6.43 -1.93 -23.95
C GLU A 319 -7.86 -2.06 -23.42
N HIS A 320 -8.57 -0.93 -23.32
CA HIS A 320 -10.00 -0.86 -23.00
C HIS A 320 -10.42 -1.54 -21.69
N ILE A 321 -9.66 -1.28 -20.62
CA ILE A 321 -9.98 -1.70 -19.25
C ILE A 321 -10.31 -0.46 -18.41
N HIS A 322 -11.44 -0.49 -17.71
CA HIS A 322 -11.92 0.61 -16.89
C HIS A 322 -12.15 0.15 -15.45
N PHE A 323 -11.81 1.01 -14.49
CA PHE A 323 -12.14 0.82 -13.08
C PHE A 323 -13.08 1.94 -12.62
N GLU A 324 -14.20 1.59 -11.99
CA GLU A 324 -15.22 2.56 -11.58
C GLU A 324 -15.68 2.30 -10.13
N GLY A 325 -15.52 3.29 -9.25
CA GLY A 325 -15.98 3.18 -7.85
C GLY A 325 -15.21 2.17 -6.99
N ILE A 326 -14.04 1.70 -7.43
CA ILE A 326 -13.19 0.74 -6.70
C ILE A 326 -12.16 1.50 -5.83
N GLY A 327 -12.06 1.13 -4.55
CA GLY A 327 -11.00 1.60 -3.66
C GLY A 327 -9.74 0.74 -3.75
N PHE A 328 -8.56 1.37 -3.68
CA PHE A 328 -7.26 0.70 -3.63
C PHE A 328 -6.56 1.08 -2.33
N MET A 329 -6.33 0.11 -1.44
CA MET A 329 -5.84 0.39 -0.08
C MET A 329 -4.75 -0.57 0.37
N HIS A 330 -3.98 -0.10 1.36
CA HIS A 330 -3.01 -0.92 2.11
C HIS A 330 -1.89 -1.53 1.25
N SER A 331 -1.35 -0.78 0.29
CA SER A 331 -0.09 -1.14 -0.37
C SER A 331 1.12 -0.73 0.49
N THR A 332 2.17 -1.56 0.46
CA THR A 332 3.44 -1.29 1.15
C THR A 332 4.50 -0.75 0.20
N TRP A 333 5.62 -0.31 0.75
CA TRP A 333 6.87 -0.11 0.02
C TRP A 333 8.03 -0.14 1.02
N MET A 334 8.83 -1.21 0.99
CA MET A 334 9.79 -1.50 2.05
C MET A 334 11.20 -0.98 1.78
N ARG A 335 11.49 -0.51 0.55
CA ARG A 335 12.81 0.00 0.16
C ARG A 335 13.43 0.95 1.19
N PRO A 336 12.71 1.92 1.80
CA PRO A 336 13.32 2.80 2.81
C PRO A 336 13.82 2.06 4.06
N SER A 337 13.13 1.00 4.51
CA SER A 337 13.60 0.19 5.65
C SER A 337 14.80 -0.69 5.25
N GLU A 338 14.80 -1.21 4.03
CA GLU A 338 15.77 -2.22 3.57
C GLU A 338 17.09 -1.63 3.08
N LEU A 339 17.01 -0.52 2.34
CA LEU A 339 18.15 0.08 1.62
C LEU A 339 18.33 1.56 1.94
N GLY A 340 17.50 2.12 2.83
CA GLY A 340 17.34 3.56 2.99
C GLY A 340 16.66 4.23 1.79
N TYR A 341 16.54 5.55 1.84
CA TYR A 341 15.87 6.34 0.83
C TYR A 341 16.52 7.71 0.69
N VAL A 342 17.12 7.95 -0.48
CA VAL A 342 17.84 9.19 -0.79
C VAL A 342 17.38 9.66 -2.17
N PRO A 343 16.33 10.50 -2.25
CA PRO A 343 15.78 10.96 -3.51
C PRO A 343 16.48 12.20 -4.07
N LEU A 344 16.52 12.27 -5.41
CA LEU A 344 16.95 13.48 -6.12
C LEU A 344 15.82 14.51 -6.17
N GLN A 345 14.64 14.07 -6.63
CA GLN A 345 13.43 14.88 -6.73
C GLN A 345 12.18 14.00 -6.94
N ALA A 346 11.02 14.51 -6.50
CA ALA A 346 9.70 13.89 -6.69
C ALA A 346 9.63 12.46 -6.14
N GLY A 347 10.44 12.18 -5.13
CA GLY A 347 10.55 10.87 -4.51
C GLY A 347 11.26 9.79 -5.33
N MET A 348 11.93 10.14 -6.43
CA MET A 348 12.76 9.20 -7.20
C MET A 348 14.13 9.04 -6.53
N TYR A 349 14.38 7.87 -5.95
CA TYR A 349 15.62 7.56 -5.24
C TYR A 349 16.83 7.48 -6.17
N LEU A 350 17.99 7.89 -5.67
CA LEU A 350 19.27 7.70 -6.33
C LEU A 350 19.68 6.22 -6.29
N LEU A 351 20.22 5.74 -7.41
CA LEU A 351 20.90 4.44 -7.51
C LEU A 351 22.43 4.61 -7.44
N ASP A 352 22.91 5.78 -7.85
CA ASP A 352 24.30 6.19 -7.74
C ASP A 352 24.38 7.69 -7.48
N ALA A 353 25.51 8.14 -6.94
CA ALA A 353 25.71 9.53 -6.58
C ALA A 353 27.19 9.91 -6.75
N TYR A 354 27.47 10.96 -7.51
CA TYR A 354 28.80 11.54 -7.58
C TYR A 354 28.74 13.00 -7.99
N LYS A 355 29.74 13.76 -7.54
CA LYS A 355 30.01 15.10 -8.05
C LYS A 355 30.96 15.01 -9.24
N LEU A 356 30.72 15.80 -10.28
CA LEU A 356 31.64 15.88 -11.40
C LEU A 356 32.95 16.57 -10.95
N PRO A 357 34.14 16.04 -11.29
CA PRO A 357 35.41 16.71 -10.99
C PRO A 357 35.58 18.06 -11.71
N ILE A 358 34.97 18.16 -12.90
CA ILE A 358 34.87 19.38 -13.69
C ILE A 358 33.40 19.56 -13.99
N ASP A 359 32.84 20.71 -13.62
CA ASP A 359 31.44 21.00 -13.88
C ASP A 359 31.16 21.01 -15.38
N GLY A 360 30.01 20.45 -15.73
CA GLY A 360 29.41 20.51 -17.03
C GLY A 360 29.48 19.23 -17.85
N THR A 361 28.61 19.19 -18.86
CA THR A 361 28.69 18.28 -20.00
C THR A 361 28.88 19.10 -21.27
N PRO A 362 29.24 18.48 -22.42
CA PRO A 362 29.29 19.19 -23.70
C PRO A 362 28.01 19.96 -24.05
N LEU A 363 26.86 19.56 -23.50
CA LEU A 363 25.55 20.18 -23.75
C LEU A 363 25.12 21.15 -22.63
N LYS A 364 25.75 21.12 -21.45
CA LYS A 364 25.37 21.95 -20.30
C LYS A 364 26.58 22.23 -19.40
N ALA A 365 27.26 23.35 -19.61
CA ALA A 365 28.54 23.68 -18.97
C ALA A 365 28.48 23.88 -17.44
N ASN A 366 27.32 24.20 -16.87
CA ASN A 366 27.17 24.48 -15.43
C ASN A 366 26.54 23.31 -14.66
N LEU A 367 26.57 22.10 -15.21
CA LEU A 367 25.98 20.94 -14.56
C LEU A 367 26.99 20.32 -13.59
N GLU A 368 26.73 20.34 -12.29
CA GLU A 368 27.70 19.88 -11.27
C GLU A 368 27.58 18.38 -10.93
N ASN A 369 26.59 17.68 -11.51
CA ASN A 369 26.32 16.25 -11.31
C ASN A 369 25.64 15.61 -12.52
N GLN A 370 25.85 14.30 -12.76
CA GLN A 370 24.97 13.57 -13.67
C GLN A 370 23.71 13.18 -12.90
N ALA A 371 22.60 13.82 -13.24
CA ALA A 371 21.27 13.36 -12.86
C ALA A 371 20.89 12.14 -13.68
#